data_AF-A0A2J7QDC3-F1
#
_entry.id   AF-A0A2J7QDC3-F1
#
_cell.length_a   1.000
_cell.length_b   1.000
_cell.length_c   1.000
_cell.angle_alpha   90.00
_cell.angle_beta   90.00
_cell.angle_gamma   90.00
#
_symmetry.space_group_name_H-M   'P 1'
#
loop_
_entity.id
_entity.type
_entity.pdbx_description
1 polymer ?
#
loop_
_entity_poly.entity_id
_entity_poly.type
_entity_poly.pdbx_seq_one_letter_code
_entity_poly.pdbx_strand_id
1 'polypeptide(L)'
;MRLIFLAALLGAALASRVSYEGYKVLRFNPTESQLRLLEKYRNSPGFDFWKEPRKYGDNLDIMVSPDRQLPFLSFLKDNNITFKVINDNVQTSIDAEIRRQAVTPKTPRAVSFDQYYRHEEINSYLQELAEKYPDLVSVESLGVSYENREMLVIKISSGGGGHRPAVLVDGGIHAREWIAPAMALYIINQLVENNAANSDLTDSVDWFIVPVLNPDGYEYSHTTVRNTYISRSLH
;
A
#
# COMPACT_ATOMS: atom_id res chain seq x y z
N MET A 1 -38.43 36.07 21.00
CA MET A 1 -37.08 35.49 20.82
C MET A 1 -37.17 34.44 19.71
N ARG A 2 -36.71 34.75 18.49
CA ARG A 2 -36.75 33.84 17.34
C ARG A 2 -35.46 33.03 17.31
N LEU A 3 -35.53 31.72 17.55
CA LEU A 3 -34.40 30.81 17.33
C LEU A 3 -34.35 30.43 15.84
N ILE A 4 -33.26 30.82 15.20
CA ILE A 4 -32.89 30.40 13.84
C ILE A 4 -32.09 29.10 14.00
N PHE A 5 -32.64 27.97 13.55
CA PHE A 5 -31.87 26.74 13.37
C PHE A 5 -31.10 26.84 12.05
N LEU A 6 -29.78 27.01 12.15
CA LEU A 6 -28.86 26.85 11.02
C LEU A 6 -28.57 25.35 10.88
N ALA A 7 -29.20 24.69 9.92
CA ALA A 7 -28.83 23.34 9.54
C ALA A 7 -27.57 23.42 8.66
N ALA A 8 -26.41 23.10 9.23
CA ALA A 8 -25.18 22.89 8.48
C ALA A 8 -25.27 21.54 7.76
N LEU A 9 -25.61 21.58 6.47
CA LEU A 9 -25.45 20.43 5.57
C LEU A 9 -23.96 20.25 5.27
N LEU A 10 -23.27 19.42 6.05
CA LEU A 10 -22.01 18.81 5.60
C LEU A 10 -22.36 17.75 4.55
N GLY A 11 -22.32 18.15 3.28
CA GLY A 11 -22.29 17.20 2.17
C GLY A 11 -20.92 16.55 2.12
N ALA A 12 -20.77 15.37 2.70
CA ALA A 12 -19.65 14.49 2.37
C ALA A 12 -19.85 14.04 0.92
N ALA A 13 -19.14 14.65 -0.02
CA ALA A 13 -19.05 14.14 -1.37
C ALA A 13 -18.36 12.77 -1.29
N LEU A 14 -19.15 11.69 -1.31
CA LEU A 14 -18.64 10.34 -1.53
C LEU A 14 -18.12 10.31 -2.98
N ALA A 15 -16.84 10.58 -3.16
CA ALA A 15 -16.16 10.29 -4.42
C ALA A 15 -16.39 8.80 -4.73
N SER A 16 -17.03 8.51 -5.86
CA SER A 16 -17.22 7.13 -6.31
C SER A 16 -15.84 6.51 -6.56
N ARG A 17 -15.64 5.27 -6.07
CA ARG A 17 -14.43 4.50 -6.37
C ARG A 17 -14.26 4.39 -7.89
N VAL A 18 -13.04 4.60 -8.38
CA VAL A 18 -12.71 4.38 -9.78
C VAL A 18 -12.88 2.90 -10.11
N SER A 19 -13.65 2.63 -11.16
CA SER A 19 -13.83 1.29 -11.70
C SER A 19 -12.67 0.91 -12.60
N TYR A 20 -12.22 -0.33 -12.45
CA TYR A 20 -11.22 -0.98 -13.31
C TYR A 20 -11.89 -2.05 -14.19
N GLU A 21 -13.18 -1.91 -14.47
CA GLU A 21 -13.93 -2.85 -15.29
C GLU A 21 -13.30 -2.97 -16.69
N GLY A 22 -12.96 -4.19 -17.08
CA GLY A 22 -12.34 -4.49 -18.36
C GLY A 22 -10.87 -4.10 -18.49
N TYR A 23 -10.22 -3.55 -17.45
CA TYR A 23 -8.77 -3.34 -17.45
C TYR A 23 -8.07 -4.70 -17.44
N LYS A 24 -7.05 -4.85 -18.29
CA LYS A 24 -6.27 -6.09 -18.42
C LYS A 24 -4.84 -5.87 -17.99
N VAL A 25 -4.22 -6.87 -17.38
CA VAL A 25 -2.77 -6.90 -17.13
C VAL A 25 -2.12 -7.88 -18.08
N LEU A 26 -1.17 -7.38 -18.87
CA LEU A 26 -0.45 -8.12 -19.88
C LEU A 26 1.00 -8.30 -19.44
N ARG A 27 1.50 -9.54 -19.50
CA ARG A 27 2.89 -9.91 -19.22
C ARG A 27 3.66 -10.13 -20.50
N PHE A 28 4.80 -9.47 -20.61
CA PHE A 28 5.71 -9.50 -21.73
C PHE A 28 7.04 -10.13 -21.32
N ASN A 29 7.70 -10.77 -22.29
CA ASN A 29 9.12 -11.16 -22.22
C ASN A 29 9.88 -10.46 -23.34
N PRO A 30 10.01 -9.12 -23.29
CA PRO A 30 10.49 -8.35 -24.43
C PRO A 30 12.01 -8.54 -24.61
N THR A 31 12.45 -8.56 -25.87
CA THR A 31 13.85 -8.26 -26.20
C THR A 31 14.18 -6.79 -25.88
N GLU A 32 15.45 -6.42 -25.85
CA GLU A 32 15.85 -5.04 -25.55
C GLU A 32 15.26 -4.01 -26.53
N SER A 33 15.19 -4.35 -27.83
CA SER A 33 14.57 -3.49 -28.85
C SER A 33 13.06 -3.34 -28.64
N GLN A 34 12.38 -4.44 -28.29
CA GLN A 34 10.94 -4.41 -27.98
C GLN A 34 10.65 -3.66 -26.68
N LEU A 35 11.53 -3.77 -25.67
CA LEU A 35 11.40 -3.01 -24.43
C LEU A 35 11.41 -1.51 -24.72
N ARG A 36 12.37 -1.02 -25.51
CA ARG A 36 12.40 0.39 -25.95
C ARG A 36 11.12 0.85 -26.67
N LEU A 37 10.45 -0.05 -27.38
CA LEU A 37 9.17 0.25 -28.02
C LEU A 37 8.03 0.37 -27.02
N LEU A 38 7.97 -0.54 -26.03
CA LEU A 38 6.95 -0.54 -24.97
C LEU A 38 7.13 0.65 -24.02
N GLU A 39 8.37 1.05 -23.74
CA GLU A 39 8.72 2.19 -22.87
C GLU A 39 8.07 3.53 -23.31
N LYS A 40 7.74 3.66 -24.60
CA LYS A 40 7.00 4.83 -25.11
C LYS A 40 5.63 5.03 -24.45
N TYR A 41 5.05 3.97 -23.89
CA TYR A 41 3.75 3.99 -23.24
C TYR A 41 3.80 4.25 -21.73
N ARG A 42 4.99 4.28 -21.11
CA ARG A 42 5.18 4.37 -19.64
C ARG A 42 4.34 5.43 -18.95
N ASN A 43 4.24 6.62 -19.56
CA ASN A 43 3.50 7.76 -19.02
C ASN A 43 2.29 8.13 -19.88
N SER A 44 1.83 7.21 -20.73
CA SER A 44 0.68 7.45 -21.59
C SER A 44 -0.62 7.14 -20.83
N PRO A 45 -1.66 7.99 -20.95
CA PRO A 45 -2.96 7.71 -20.37
C PRO A 45 -3.49 6.32 -20.79
N GLY A 46 -3.98 5.56 -19.81
CA GLY A 46 -4.50 4.21 -20.00
C GLY A 46 -3.46 3.09 -19.94
N PHE A 47 -2.19 3.40 -19.61
CA PHE A 47 -1.14 2.43 -19.37
C PHE A 47 -0.55 2.62 -17.97
N ASP A 48 -0.36 1.53 -17.25
CA ASP A 48 0.25 1.53 -15.91
C ASP A 48 1.21 0.35 -15.80
N PHE A 49 2.48 0.65 -15.52
CA PHE A 49 3.57 -0.34 -15.48
C PHE A 49 3.65 -0.89 -14.05
N TRP A 50 3.32 -2.17 -13.92
CA TRP A 50 3.24 -2.86 -12.62
C TRP A 50 4.54 -3.56 -12.25
N LYS A 51 5.24 -4.10 -13.25
CA LYS A 51 6.54 -4.74 -13.08
C LYS A 51 7.44 -4.36 -14.23
N GLU A 52 8.65 -3.94 -13.90
CA GLU A 52 9.64 -3.54 -14.87
C GLU A 52 10.82 -4.51 -14.87
N PRO A 53 11.43 -4.78 -16.04
CA PRO A 53 12.66 -5.57 -16.12
C PRO A 53 13.81 -4.89 -15.36
N ARG A 54 14.43 -5.59 -14.40
CA ARG A 54 15.62 -5.09 -13.68
C ARG A 54 16.90 -5.54 -14.36
N LYS A 55 16.85 -6.66 -15.07
CA LYS A 55 17.92 -7.20 -15.90
C LYS A 55 17.34 -7.79 -17.19
N TYR A 56 18.22 -8.05 -18.15
CA TYR A 56 17.85 -8.73 -19.39
C TYR A 56 17.16 -10.07 -19.12
N GLY A 57 16.03 -10.29 -19.77
CA GLY A 57 15.22 -11.51 -19.65
C GLY A 57 14.15 -11.47 -18.55
N ASP A 58 14.08 -10.41 -17.73
CA ASP A 58 12.97 -10.23 -16.80
C ASP A 58 11.67 -9.89 -17.54
N ASN A 59 10.55 -10.32 -16.96
CA ASN A 59 9.22 -10.01 -17.48
C ASN A 59 8.84 -8.54 -17.18
N LEU A 60 8.05 -7.97 -18.08
CA LEU A 60 7.39 -6.66 -17.95
C LEU A 60 5.88 -6.88 -17.81
N ASP A 61 5.23 -6.26 -16.83
CA ASP A 61 3.78 -6.31 -16.65
C ASP A 61 3.18 -4.91 -16.83
N ILE A 62 2.21 -4.79 -17.75
CA ILE A 62 1.53 -3.52 -18.04
C ILE A 62 0.02 -3.73 -17.90
N MET A 63 -0.62 -2.91 -17.08
CA MET A 63 -2.07 -2.77 -17.06
C MET A 63 -2.52 -1.80 -18.16
N VAL A 64 -3.54 -2.19 -18.92
CA VAL A 64 -4.05 -1.44 -20.09
C VAL A 64 -5.56 -1.21 -19.95
N SER A 65 -5.98 0.05 -20.08
CA SER A 65 -7.39 0.44 -20.02
C SER A 65 -8.19 -0.07 -21.24
N PRO A 66 -9.50 -0.35 -21.09
CA PRO A 66 -10.33 -0.94 -22.14
C PRO A 66 -10.27 -0.19 -23.49
N ASP A 67 -10.30 1.14 -23.43
CA ASP A 67 -10.27 2.04 -24.60
C ASP A 67 -8.93 2.01 -25.35
N ARG A 68 -7.85 1.59 -24.69
CA ARG A 68 -6.50 1.52 -25.28
C ARG A 68 -6.12 0.13 -25.76
N GLN A 69 -6.88 -0.91 -25.42
CA GLN A 69 -6.52 -2.29 -25.73
C GLN A 69 -6.44 -2.57 -27.23
N LEU A 70 -7.48 -2.24 -28.01
CA LEU A 70 -7.49 -2.51 -29.45
C LEU A 70 -6.31 -1.86 -30.21
N PRO A 71 -6.05 -0.55 -30.11
CA PRO A 71 -4.91 0.05 -30.79
C PRO A 71 -3.56 -0.50 -30.28
N PHE A 72 -3.47 -0.82 -28.99
CA PHE A 72 -2.25 -1.40 -28.42
C PHE A 72 -1.99 -2.82 -28.95
N LEU A 73 -3.01 -3.67 -29.04
CA LEU A 73 -2.90 -5.01 -29.61
C LEU A 73 -2.46 -4.98 -31.08
N SER A 74 -2.94 -4.00 -31.87
CA SER A 74 -2.45 -3.80 -33.24
C SER A 74 -0.96 -3.45 -33.24
N PHE A 75 -0.55 -2.49 -32.41
CA PHE A 75 0.86 -2.10 -32.27
C PHE A 75 1.76 -3.29 -31.88
N LEU A 76 1.33 -4.11 -30.91
CA LEU A 76 2.07 -5.30 -30.49
C LEU A 76 2.23 -6.29 -31.65
N LYS A 77 1.18 -6.52 -32.42
CA LYS A 77 1.21 -7.38 -33.61
C LYS A 77 2.17 -6.85 -34.67
N ASP A 78 2.10 -5.57 -35.00
CA ASP A 78 2.93 -4.94 -36.03
C ASP A 78 4.42 -4.96 -35.69
N ASN A 79 4.75 -4.99 -34.39
CA ASN A 79 6.12 -5.07 -33.89
C ASN A 79 6.55 -6.49 -33.45
N ASN A 80 5.76 -7.51 -33.77
CA ASN A 80 6.00 -8.92 -33.39
C ASN A 80 6.26 -9.11 -31.89
N ILE A 81 5.54 -8.37 -31.04
CA ILE A 81 5.65 -8.44 -29.59
C ILE A 81 4.58 -9.39 -29.05
N THR A 82 5.03 -10.51 -28.47
CA THR A 82 4.14 -11.49 -27.84
C THR A 82 3.91 -11.17 -26.37
N PHE A 83 2.73 -11.54 -25.85
CA PHE A 83 2.37 -11.32 -24.45
C PHE A 83 1.47 -12.45 -23.93
N LYS A 84 1.30 -12.50 -22.61
CA LYS A 84 0.31 -13.33 -21.91
C LYS A 84 -0.65 -12.44 -21.13
N VAL A 85 -1.94 -12.71 -21.19
CA VAL A 85 -2.91 -12.06 -20.29
C VAL A 85 -2.76 -12.73 -18.92
N ILE A 86 -2.35 -11.97 -17.89
CA ILE A 86 -2.23 -12.49 -16.51
C ILE A 86 -3.39 -12.04 -15.62
N ASN A 87 -4.13 -11.02 -16.05
CA ASN A 87 -5.40 -10.63 -15.46
C ASN A 87 -6.32 -10.10 -16.57
N ASP A 88 -7.47 -10.73 -16.77
CA ASP A 88 -8.41 -10.36 -17.84
C ASP A 88 -9.43 -9.29 -17.42
N ASN A 89 -9.62 -9.10 -16.11
CA ASN A 89 -10.46 -8.04 -15.56
C ASN A 89 -10.03 -7.70 -14.13
N VAL A 90 -9.28 -6.61 -13.99
CA VAL A 90 -8.74 -6.16 -12.70
C VAL A 90 -9.86 -5.89 -11.68
N GLN A 91 -11.02 -5.40 -12.11
CA GLN A 91 -12.16 -5.16 -11.21
C GLN A 91 -12.60 -6.42 -10.46
N THR A 92 -12.60 -7.58 -11.13
CA THR A 92 -12.99 -8.85 -10.50
C THR A 92 -12.05 -9.20 -9.34
N SER A 93 -10.76 -8.87 -9.46
CA SER A 93 -9.78 -9.11 -8.39
C SER A 93 -9.98 -8.15 -7.21
N ILE A 94 -10.29 -6.89 -7.50
CA ILE A 94 -10.60 -5.87 -6.49
C ILE A 94 -11.87 -6.25 -5.72
N ASP A 95 -12.93 -6.66 -6.41
CA ASP A 95 -14.18 -7.06 -5.77
C ASP A 95 -14.01 -8.30 -4.89
N ALA A 96 -13.16 -9.25 -5.30
CA ALA A 96 -12.83 -10.41 -4.49
C ALA A 96 -12.09 -10.03 -3.20
N GLU A 97 -11.13 -9.09 -3.28
CA GLU A 97 -10.44 -8.52 -2.12
C GLU A 97 -11.42 -7.82 -1.16
N ILE A 98 -12.29 -6.95 -1.68
CA ILE A 98 -13.30 -6.23 -0.88
C ILE A 98 -14.25 -7.21 -0.19
N ARG A 99 -14.78 -8.19 -0.92
CA ARG A 99 -15.68 -9.21 -0.34
C ARG A 99 -15.00 -9.99 0.77
N ARG A 100 -13.72 -10.36 0.59
CA ARG A 100 -12.95 -11.06 1.61
C ARG A 100 -12.81 -10.21 2.88
N GLN A 101 -12.40 -8.96 2.76
CA GLN A 101 -12.26 -8.06 3.91
C GLN A 101 -13.59 -7.78 4.61
N ALA A 102 -14.71 -7.71 3.88
CA ALA A 102 -16.03 -7.45 4.46
C ALA A 102 -16.55 -8.59 5.35
N VAL A 103 -16.10 -9.83 5.10
CA VAL A 103 -16.52 -11.01 5.90
C VAL A 103 -15.50 -11.41 6.98
N THR A 104 -14.29 -10.84 6.94
CA THR A 104 -13.27 -11.08 7.96
C THR A 104 -13.69 -10.41 9.27
N PRO A 105 -13.76 -11.16 10.40
CA PRO A 105 -14.04 -10.57 11.70
C PRO A 105 -12.98 -9.55 12.08
N LYS A 106 -13.40 -8.33 12.41
CA LYS A 106 -12.49 -7.34 13.00
C LYS A 106 -12.27 -7.69 14.46
N THR A 107 -11.09 -8.18 14.80
CA THR A 107 -10.65 -8.37 16.19
C THR A 107 -10.23 -7.02 16.77
N PRO A 108 -10.97 -6.42 17.72
CA PRO A 108 -10.73 -5.04 18.15
C PRO A 108 -9.45 -4.82 18.96
N ARG A 109 -8.68 -5.89 19.23
CA ARG A 109 -7.53 -5.87 20.16
C ARG A 109 -6.34 -6.70 19.68
N ALA A 110 -6.40 -7.18 18.45
CA ALA A 110 -5.34 -7.99 17.84
C ALA A 110 -5.37 -7.79 16.34
N VAL A 111 -4.19 -7.62 15.74
CA VAL A 111 -4.03 -7.62 14.29
C VAL A 111 -4.15 -9.07 13.78
N SER A 112 -4.96 -9.27 12.76
CA SER A 112 -5.07 -10.49 11.98
C SER A 112 -4.37 -10.29 10.63
N PHE A 113 -3.74 -11.34 10.11
CA PHE A 113 -2.94 -11.26 8.88
C PHE A 113 -3.71 -11.75 7.63
N ASP A 114 -5.04 -11.74 7.71
CA ASP A 114 -5.97 -12.14 6.65
C ASP A 114 -6.71 -10.96 6.01
N GLN A 115 -6.41 -9.73 6.43
CA GLN A 115 -7.00 -8.49 5.92
C GLN A 115 -5.97 -7.35 5.82
N TYR A 116 -6.35 -6.29 5.11
CA TYR A 116 -5.56 -5.05 5.02
C TYR A 116 -6.25 -3.96 5.85
N TYR A 117 -5.51 -3.38 6.79
CA TYR A 117 -6.01 -2.35 7.70
C TYR A 117 -5.91 -0.96 7.11
N ARG A 118 -6.85 -0.08 7.48
CA ARG A 118 -6.76 1.35 7.18
C ARG A 118 -5.73 2.03 8.06
N HIS A 119 -5.27 3.20 7.64
CA HIS A 119 -4.26 3.98 8.35
C HIS A 119 -4.60 4.22 9.82
N GLU A 120 -5.84 4.58 10.11
CA GLU A 120 -6.29 4.85 11.48
C GLU A 120 -6.29 3.59 12.36
N GLU A 121 -6.65 2.44 11.79
CA GLU A 121 -6.62 1.15 12.48
C GLU A 121 -5.17 0.73 12.79
N ILE A 122 -4.25 1.00 11.85
CA ILE A 122 -2.81 0.79 12.04
C ILE A 122 -2.29 1.68 13.17
N ASN A 123 -2.55 3.00 13.12
CA ASN A 123 -2.06 3.92 14.14
C ASN A 123 -2.62 3.58 15.53
N SER A 124 -3.91 3.21 15.61
CA SER A 124 -4.54 2.77 16.85
C SER A 124 -3.82 1.53 17.42
N TYR A 125 -3.51 0.54 16.58
CA TYR A 125 -2.77 -0.65 17.00
C TYR A 125 -1.37 -0.31 17.55
N LEU A 126 -0.64 0.62 16.91
CA LEU A 126 0.67 1.03 17.41
C LEU A 126 0.58 1.67 18.81
N GLN A 127 -0.39 2.55 19.02
CA GLN A 127 -0.61 3.20 20.31
C GLN A 127 -1.01 2.18 21.39
N GLU A 128 -1.90 1.24 21.07
CA GLU A 128 -2.28 0.15 21.97
C GLU A 128 -1.07 -0.71 22.39
N LEU A 129 -0.13 -0.98 21.48
CA LEU A 129 1.10 -1.70 21.83
C LEU A 129 1.99 -0.91 22.78
N ALA A 130 2.11 0.41 22.60
CA ALA A 130 2.89 1.27 23.51
C ALA A 130 2.28 1.30 24.92
N GLU A 131 0.95 1.33 25.03
CA GLU A 131 0.25 1.26 26.32
C GLU A 131 0.40 -0.11 27.00
N LYS A 132 0.35 -1.20 26.22
CA LYS A 132 0.39 -2.57 26.73
C LYS A 132 1.80 -3.07 27.06
N TYR A 133 2.81 -2.57 26.35
CA TYR A 133 4.22 -2.99 26.48
C TYR A 133 5.17 -1.78 26.66
N PRO A 134 4.95 -0.93 27.68
CA PRO A 134 5.68 0.35 27.82
C PRO A 134 7.19 0.21 28.07
N ASP A 135 7.64 -0.95 28.57
CA ASP A 135 9.07 -1.24 28.79
C ASP A 135 9.81 -1.64 27.51
N LEU A 136 9.07 -2.00 26.45
CA LEU A 136 9.61 -2.51 25.19
C LEU A 136 9.30 -1.58 24.01
N VAL A 137 8.18 -0.86 24.05
CA VAL A 137 7.62 -0.13 22.92
C VAL A 137 7.45 1.35 23.25
N SER A 138 7.89 2.21 22.35
CA SER A 138 7.49 3.62 22.30
C SER A 138 7.04 4.00 20.89
N VAL A 139 6.10 4.94 20.78
CA VAL A 139 5.61 5.44 19.50
C VAL A 139 5.85 6.93 19.41
N GLU A 140 6.39 7.37 18.29
CA GLU A 140 6.72 8.77 18.04
C GLU A 140 6.13 9.22 16.71
N SER A 141 5.80 10.50 16.63
CA SER A 141 5.34 11.14 15.40
C SER A 141 6.53 11.58 14.56
N LEU A 142 6.57 11.15 13.29
CA LEU A 142 7.51 11.67 12.28
C LEU A 142 7.03 12.98 11.65
N GLY A 143 5.84 13.44 12.03
CA GLY A 143 5.16 14.61 11.48
C GLY A 143 3.83 14.24 10.82
N VAL A 144 3.28 15.19 10.07
CA VAL A 144 2.00 15.04 9.38
C VAL A 144 2.20 15.09 7.86
N SER A 145 1.36 14.36 7.15
CA SER A 145 1.30 14.36 5.69
C SER A 145 0.70 15.65 5.12
N TYR A 146 0.63 15.74 3.79
CA TYR A 146 0.04 16.89 3.10
C TYR A 146 -1.44 17.10 3.46
N GLU A 147 -2.21 16.02 3.52
CA GLU A 147 -3.61 16.05 3.94
C GLU A 147 -3.77 15.94 5.48
N ASN A 148 -2.72 16.26 6.24
CA ASN A 148 -2.71 16.35 7.70
C ASN A 148 -3.02 15.03 8.43
N ARG A 149 -2.46 13.91 7.95
CA ARG A 149 -2.46 12.60 8.63
C ARG A 149 -1.14 12.36 9.33
N GLU A 150 -1.20 11.93 10.57
CA GLU A 150 -0.01 11.65 11.36
C GLU A 150 0.74 10.41 10.84
N MET A 151 2.06 10.53 10.70
CA MET A 151 2.95 9.41 10.35
C MET A 151 3.66 8.94 11.61
N LEU A 152 3.38 7.71 12.04
CA LEU A 152 3.94 7.15 13.25
C LEU A 152 5.13 6.22 12.96
N VAL A 153 6.15 6.33 13.79
CA VAL A 153 7.21 5.31 13.94
C VAL A 153 7.02 4.60 15.27
N ILE A 154 7.05 3.27 15.24
CA ILE A 154 7.13 2.46 16.44
C ILE A 154 8.59 2.06 16.68
N LYS A 155 9.09 2.36 17.87
CA LYS A 155 10.40 1.93 18.36
C LYS A 155 10.20 0.73 19.27
N ILE A 156 10.94 -0.35 19.00
CA ILE A 156 10.94 -1.58 19.80
C ILE A 156 12.36 -1.82 20.32
N SER A 157 12.50 -1.82 21.64
CA SER A 157 13.80 -1.74 22.31
C SER A 157 13.69 -2.30 23.72
N SER A 158 14.42 -3.36 24.04
CA SER A 158 14.42 -3.98 25.39
C SER A 158 15.21 -3.19 26.45
N GLY A 159 15.66 -1.96 26.12
CA GLY A 159 16.60 -1.21 26.96
C GLY A 159 17.99 -1.86 27.05
N GLY A 160 18.87 -1.26 27.85
CA GLY A 160 20.28 -1.66 27.94
C GLY A 160 21.18 -0.53 27.43
N GLY A 161 21.86 0.14 28.35
CA GLY A 161 22.74 1.26 28.02
C GLY A 161 23.85 0.88 27.03
N GLY A 162 24.27 1.83 26.19
CA GLY A 162 25.30 1.64 25.17
C GLY A 162 24.80 2.01 23.76
N HIS A 163 25.67 1.91 22.76
CA HIS A 163 25.29 2.02 21.35
C HIS A 163 24.90 0.63 20.83
N ARG A 164 23.60 0.40 20.64
CA ARG A 164 23.10 -0.77 19.91
C ARG A 164 22.91 -0.45 18.43
N PRO A 165 23.09 -1.42 17.54
CA PRO A 165 22.69 -1.25 16.15
C PRO A 165 21.18 -1.00 16.06
N ALA A 166 20.80 -0.16 15.11
CA ALA A 166 19.41 0.13 14.82
C ALA A 166 19.03 -0.41 13.44
N VAL A 167 17.82 -0.97 13.32
CA VAL A 167 17.23 -1.38 12.05
C VAL A 167 16.00 -0.51 11.78
N LEU A 168 16.00 0.16 10.63
CA LEU A 168 14.85 0.89 10.13
C LEU A 168 14.11 0.05 9.09
N VAL A 169 12.80 -0.10 9.27
CA VAL A 169 11.90 -0.74 8.31
C VAL A 169 10.79 0.25 7.97
N ASP A 170 10.58 0.55 6.69
CA ASP A 170 9.43 1.32 6.24
C ASP A 170 8.52 0.49 5.34
N GLY A 171 7.23 0.84 5.35
CA GLY A 171 6.20 0.25 4.52
C GLY A 171 5.33 1.32 3.88
N GLY A 172 4.76 1.01 2.72
CA GLY A 172 3.73 1.83 2.11
C GLY A 172 4.20 3.20 1.61
N ILE A 173 5.48 3.36 1.22
CA ILE A 173 5.92 4.56 0.48
C ILE A 173 5.14 4.71 -0.83
N HIS A 174 4.89 3.59 -1.51
CA HIS A 174 3.95 3.52 -2.62
C HIS A 174 2.60 3.03 -2.12
N ALA A 175 1.57 3.84 -2.39
CA ALA A 175 0.25 3.67 -1.79
C ALA A 175 -0.46 2.34 -2.14
N ARG A 176 -0.32 1.86 -3.38
CA ARG A 176 -0.99 0.63 -3.85
C ARG A 176 -0.39 -0.67 -3.29
N GLU A 177 0.80 -0.63 -2.72
CA GLU A 177 1.58 -1.79 -2.27
C GLU A 177 1.16 -2.26 -0.87
N TRP A 178 -0.12 -2.58 -0.68
CA TRP A 178 -0.73 -2.89 0.62
C TRP A 178 -0.07 -4.04 1.39
N ILE A 179 0.68 -4.91 0.70
CA ILE A 179 1.45 -5.97 1.34
C ILE A 179 2.61 -5.44 2.20
N ALA A 180 3.18 -4.27 1.88
CA ALA A 180 4.29 -3.69 2.65
C ALA A 180 3.83 -3.23 4.06
N PRO A 181 2.76 -2.42 4.20
CA PRO A 181 2.19 -2.13 5.53
C PRO A 181 1.80 -3.39 6.30
N ALA A 182 1.19 -4.39 5.64
CA ALA A 182 0.84 -5.66 6.30
C ALA A 182 2.07 -6.44 6.79
N MET A 183 3.17 -6.44 6.03
CA MET A 183 4.44 -7.05 6.45
C MET A 183 5.05 -6.30 7.64
N ALA A 184 5.02 -4.96 7.62
CA ALA A 184 5.51 -4.15 8.75
C ALA A 184 4.75 -4.48 10.04
N LEU A 185 3.42 -4.61 9.98
CA LEU A 185 2.61 -5.07 11.12
C LEU A 185 2.98 -6.48 11.59
N TYR A 186 3.27 -7.40 10.65
CA TYR A 186 3.69 -8.75 10.99
C TYR A 186 5.02 -8.76 11.76
N ILE A 187 6.00 -7.97 11.30
CA ILE A 187 7.28 -7.80 12.00
C ILE A 187 7.05 -7.25 13.40
N ILE A 188 6.23 -6.21 13.54
CA ILE A 188 5.87 -5.63 14.85
C ILE A 188 5.26 -6.69 15.77
N ASN A 189 4.28 -7.45 15.28
CA ASN A 189 3.65 -8.52 16.06
C ASN A 189 4.66 -9.60 16.50
N GLN A 190 5.62 -9.97 15.64
CA GLN A 190 6.67 -10.93 16.00
C GLN A 190 7.62 -10.40 17.08
N LEU A 191 8.00 -9.12 16.99
CA LEU A 191 8.94 -8.47 17.90
C LEU A 191 8.32 -8.03 19.24
N VAL A 192 7.00 -7.83 19.30
CA VAL A 192 6.31 -7.33 20.49
C VAL A 192 5.45 -8.42 21.14
N GLU A 193 4.41 -8.87 20.45
CA GLU A 193 3.42 -9.79 21.03
C GLU A 193 3.96 -11.22 21.13
N ASN A 194 4.81 -11.62 20.19
CA ASN A 194 5.54 -12.91 20.21
C ASN A 194 7.00 -12.76 20.67
N ASN A 195 7.35 -11.66 21.35
CA ASN A 195 8.72 -11.40 21.79
C ASN A 195 9.31 -12.55 22.64
N ALA A 196 8.50 -13.23 23.45
CA ALA A 196 8.98 -14.34 24.27
C ALA A 196 9.62 -15.49 23.46
N ALA A 197 9.23 -15.65 22.18
CA ALA A 197 9.82 -16.61 21.26
C ALA A 197 10.93 -16.02 20.36
N ASN A 198 11.07 -14.70 20.33
CA ASN A 198 11.92 -13.95 19.39
C ASN A 198 12.79 -12.89 20.10
N SER A 199 13.05 -13.05 21.40
CA SER A 199 13.69 -12.00 22.21
C SER A 199 15.14 -11.75 21.78
N ASP A 200 15.79 -12.74 21.18
CA ASP A 200 17.12 -12.61 20.58
C ASP A 200 17.19 -11.49 19.53
N LEU A 201 16.07 -11.20 18.84
CA LEU A 201 15.95 -10.12 17.87
C LEU A 201 15.85 -8.72 18.52
N THR A 202 15.33 -8.61 19.74
CA THR A 202 15.13 -7.32 20.43
C THR A 202 16.18 -7.06 21.51
N ASP A 203 16.85 -8.10 22.03
CA ASP A 203 17.89 -8.01 23.06
C ASP A 203 19.15 -7.27 22.57
N SER A 204 19.46 -7.37 21.28
CA SER A 204 20.70 -6.84 20.70
C SER A 204 20.52 -5.72 19.68
N VAL A 205 19.28 -5.42 19.27
CA VAL A 205 18.95 -4.50 18.17
C VAL A 205 17.78 -3.60 18.56
N ASP A 206 17.90 -2.31 18.26
CA ASP A 206 16.78 -1.38 18.33
C ASP A 206 16.04 -1.35 16.97
N TRP A 207 14.74 -1.57 16.97
CA TRP A 207 13.93 -1.55 15.75
C TRP A 207 13.12 -0.27 15.67
N PHE A 208 13.14 0.36 14.50
CA PHE A 208 12.30 1.50 14.15
C PHE A 208 11.47 1.10 12.94
N ILE A 209 10.15 1.06 13.08
CA ILE A 209 9.26 0.58 12.02
C ILE A 209 8.24 1.67 11.70
N VAL A 210 8.13 2.03 10.42
CA VAL A 210 7.16 2.99 9.90
C VAL A 210 6.19 2.23 8.99
N PRO A 211 5.02 1.76 9.48
CA PRO A 211 4.17 0.90 8.67
C PRO A 211 3.58 1.57 7.43
N VAL A 212 3.31 2.87 7.50
CA VAL A 212 2.72 3.66 6.41
C VAL A 212 3.45 4.99 6.25
N LEU A 213 4.40 5.03 5.31
CA LEU A 213 5.19 6.23 5.01
C LEU A 213 4.45 7.24 4.12
N ASN A 214 3.44 6.80 3.36
CA ASN A 214 2.58 7.66 2.52
C ASN A 214 1.10 7.50 2.92
N PRO A 215 0.67 8.09 4.05
CA PRO A 215 -0.68 7.86 4.58
C PRO A 215 -1.79 8.43 3.69
N ASP A 216 -1.53 9.53 2.97
CA ASP A 216 -2.53 10.14 2.09
C ASP A 216 -2.80 9.27 0.86
N GLY A 217 -1.74 8.82 0.20
CA GLY A 217 -1.86 7.91 -0.93
C GLY A 217 -2.49 6.58 -0.48
N TYR A 218 -2.05 6.04 0.66
CA TYR A 218 -2.59 4.79 1.20
C TYR A 218 -4.10 4.89 1.43
N GLU A 219 -4.58 5.92 2.13
CA GLU A 219 -6.01 6.14 2.34
C GLU A 219 -6.78 6.39 1.04
N TYR A 220 -6.17 7.12 0.11
CA TYR A 220 -6.78 7.34 -1.20
C TYR A 220 -6.92 6.04 -2.01
N SER A 221 -5.96 5.11 -1.88
CA SER A 221 -6.03 3.81 -2.52
C SER A 221 -7.13 2.91 -1.94
N HIS A 222 -7.41 3.05 -0.64
CA HIS A 222 -8.50 2.36 0.04
C HIS A 222 -9.87 2.93 -0.28
N THR A 223 -9.97 4.24 -0.53
CA THR A 223 -11.28 4.92 -0.62
C THR A 223 -11.69 5.28 -2.03
N THR A 224 -10.74 5.58 -2.93
CA THR A 224 -11.04 6.21 -4.22
C THR A 224 -10.38 5.52 -5.41
N VAL A 225 -9.05 5.38 -5.45
CA VAL A 225 -8.30 4.88 -6.62
C VAL A 225 -7.30 3.79 -6.22
N ARG A 226 -7.68 2.52 -6.39
CA ARG A 226 -6.90 1.36 -5.91
C ARG A 226 -5.44 1.34 -6.38
N ASN A 227 -5.17 1.78 -7.62
CA ASN A 227 -3.82 1.78 -8.20
C ASN A 227 -3.05 3.10 -8.02
N THR A 228 -3.46 3.99 -7.11
CA THR A 228 -2.64 5.16 -6.79
C THR A 228 -1.29 4.74 -6.26
N TYR A 229 -0.23 5.28 -6.85
CA TYR A 229 1.16 4.96 -6.51
C TYR A 229 1.80 6.04 -5.64
N ILE A 230 1.63 7.30 -6.03
CA ILE A 230 2.26 8.47 -5.41
C ILE A 230 1.41 9.08 -4.28
N SER A 231 2.00 10.04 -3.56
CA SER A 231 1.30 10.86 -2.58
C SER A 231 0.26 11.79 -3.23
N ARG A 232 -0.54 12.45 -2.40
CA ARG A 232 -1.63 13.37 -2.82
C ARG A 232 -1.22 14.85 -2.86
N SER A 233 0.06 15.17 -2.71
CA SER A 233 0.52 16.54 -2.90
C SER A 233 0.28 16.94 -4.36
N LEU A 234 -0.63 17.87 -4.58
CA LEU A 234 -0.76 18.55 -5.86
C LEU A 234 0.52 19.37 -6.05
N HIS A 235 1.23 19.17 -7.16
CA HIS A 235 2.10 20.23 -7.66
C HIS A 235 1.24 21.41 -8.10
#